data_AF-A0A800IIC5-F1
#
_entry.id   AF-A0A800IIC5-F1
#
_cell.length_a   1.000
_cell.length_b   1.000
_cell.length_c   1.000
_cell.angle_alpha   90.00
_cell.angle_beta   90.00
_cell.angle_gamma   90.00
#
_symmetry.space_group_name_H-M   'P 1'
#
loop_
_entity.id
_entity.type
_entity.pdbx_description
1 polymer ?
#
loop_
_entity_poly.entity_id
_entity_poly.type
_entity_poly.pdbx_seq_one_letter_code
_entity_poly.pdbx_strand_id
1 'polypeptide(L)'
;MFVFAAACGENTGTQGTTNEISEGAVMAPMFEVDPMWPKPLPNHWVLGSAIGVSVDSQDHIWIIHRGNGNARTELGAAQDPPTGECCLPAPNIIEYDQEGNLLHSWGGPGDGY
;
A
#
# COMPACT_ATOMS: atom_id res chain seq x y z
N MET A 1 23.14 24.16 -32.40
CA MET A 1 24.16 23.83 -33.42
C MET A 1 24.07 22.33 -33.66
N PHE A 2 23.32 21.95 -34.69
CA PHE A 2 23.13 20.55 -35.07
C PHE A 2 24.12 20.23 -36.19
N VAL A 3 24.91 19.19 -36.02
CA VAL A 3 25.70 18.62 -37.11
C VAL A 3 25.16 17.23 -37.37
N PHE A 4 24.43 17.08 -38.48
CA PHE A 4 24.13 15.79 -39.08
C PHE A 4 25.31 15.39 -39.97
N ALA A 5 25.79 14.15 -39.82
CA ALA A 5 26.66 13.53 -40.79
C ALA A 5 26.04 12.19 -41.22
N ALA A 6 25.70 12.09 -42.50
CA ALA A 6 25.32 10.87 -43.18
C ALA A 6 26.55 10.28 -43.89
N ALA A 7 26.74 8.96 -43.81
CA ALA A 7 27.64 8.23 -44.69
C ALA A 7 27.07 6.84 -45.00
N CYS A 8 27.04 6.50 -46.28
CA CYS A 8 26.75 5.17 -46.83
C CYS A 8 28.05 4.54 -47.33
N GLY A 9 28.22 3.22 -47.17
CA GLY A 9 29.13 2.40 -47.99
C GLY A 9 30.27 1.67 -47.26
N GLU A 10 30.01 0.39 -46.97
CA GLU A 10 30.84 -0.83 -46.88
C GLU A 10 32.39 -0.72 -46.90
N ASN A 11 33.06 -1.29 -45.87
CA ASN A 11 34.09 -2.33 -46.02
C ASN A 11 34.66 -2.81 -44.67
N THR A 12 34.57 -4.14 -44.47
CA THR A 12 35.51 -5.03 -43.78
C THR A 12 35.99 -4.70 -42.35
N GLY A 13 35.43 -5.45 -41.41
CA GLY A 13 36.21 -6.22 -40.44
C GLY A 13 36.88 -5.44 -39.31
N THR A 14 36.18 -5.29 -38.18
CA THR A 14 36.71 -5.53 -36.84
C THR A 14 35.49 -5.74 -35.93
N GLN A 15 35.44 -6.87 -35.22
CA GLN A 15 34.43 -7.17 -34.22
C GLN A 15 34.59 -6.22 -33.03
N GLY A 16 33.95 -5.05 -33.11
CA GLY A 16 33.68 -4.21 -31.95
C GLY A 16 32.43 -4.77 -31.28
N THR A 17 32.59 -5.35 -30.10
CA THR A 17 31.51 -5.85 -29.25
C THR A 17 30.39 -4.82 -29.18
N THR A 18 29.28 -5.13 -29.84
CA THR A 18 28.00 -4.51 -29.55
C THR A 18 27.75 -4.74 -28.05
N ASN A 19 27.72 -3.67 -27.26
CA ASN A 19 26.93 -3.69 -26.04
C ASN A 19 25.48 -3.75 -26.53
N GLU A 20 25.05 -4.96 -26.88
CA GLU A 20 23.65 -5.32 -26.83
C GLU A 20 23.25 -5.03 -25.38
N ILE A 21 22.47 -3.97 -25.18
CA ILE A 21 21.52 -4.01 -24.07
C ILE A 21 20.65 -5.20 -24.46
N SER A 22 20.97 -6.37 -23.91
CA SER A 22 20.00 -7.43 -23.90
C SER A 22 18.77 -6.78 -23.31
N GLU A 23 17.69 -6.78 -24.08
CA GLU A 23 16.37 -6.56 -23.54
C GLU A 23 16.08 -7.79 -22.67
N GLY A 24 16.85 -7.92 -21.59
CA GLY A 24 16.69 -8.92 -20.56
C GLY A 24 15.33 -8.62 -19.99
N ALA A 25 14.39 -9.52 -20.25
CA ALA A 25 13.03 -9.42 -19.77
C ALA A 25 13.07 -8.91 -18.32
N VAL A 26 12.48 -7.73 -18.09
CA VAL A 26 12.36 -7.18 -16.74
C VAL A 26 11.44 -8.13 -15.98
N MET A 27 12.04 -9.02 -15.20
CA MET A 27 11.29 -9.92 -14.33
C MET A 27 10.65 -9.06 -13.24
N ALA A 28 9.32 -9.08 -13.18
CA ALA A 28 8.59 -8.42 -12.11
C ALA A 28 8.97 -9.05 -10.76
N PRO A 29 9.03 -8.26 -9.67
CA PRO A 29 9.19 -8.82 -8.33
C PRO A 29 8.11 -9.85 -8.03
N MET A 30 8.51 -10.96 -7.42
CA MET A 30 7.58 -11.94 -6.86
C MET A 30 7.25 -11.51 -5.43
N PHE A 31 5.98 -11.55 -5.07
CA PHE A 31 5.51 -11.18 -3.74
C PHE A 31 4.95 -12.41 -3.02
N GLU A 32 5.19 -12.47 -1.72
CA GLU A 32 4.59 -13.46 -0.82
C GLU A 32 3.65 -12.74 0.13
N VAL A 33 2.58 -13.44 0.53
CA VAL A 33 1.61 -12.90 1.49
C VAL A 33 2.18 -13.11 2.89
N ASP A 34 2.30 -12.03 3.67
CA ASP A 34 2.47 -12.14 5.12
C ASP A 34 1.09 -12.24 5.79
N PRO A 35 0.71 -13.41 6.34
CA PRO A 35 -0.60 -13.58 6.95
C PRO A 35 -0.73 -12.91 8.32
N MET A 36 0.38 -12.55 8.98
CA MET A 36 0.40 -11.98 10.33
C MET A 36 0.50 -10.45 10.33
N TRP A 37 0.54 -9.84 9.15
CA TRP A 37 0.54 -8.39 8.97
C TRP A 37 -0.86 -7.88 8.57
N PRO A 38 -1.34 -6.75 9.13
CA PRO A 38 -0.76 -5.99 10.24
C PRO A 38 -1.02 -6.70 11.58
N LYS A 39 -0.32 -6.28 12.65
CA LYS A 39 -0.57 -6.82 13.98
C LYS A 39 -1.99 -6.48 14.45
N PRO A 40 -2.59 -7.30 15.34
CA PRO A 40 -3.91 -7.02 15.88
C PRO A 40 -4.01 -5.60 16.47
N LEU A 41 -5.04 -4.87 16.06
CA LEU A 41 -5.29 -3.52 16.58
C LEU A 41 -5.68 -3.57 18.07
N PRO A 42 -5.34 -2.53 18.84
CA PRO A 42 -5.81 -2.40 20.22
C PRO A 42 -7.31 -2.12 20.27
N ASN A 43 -7.90 -2.17 21.47
CA ASN A 43 -9.28 -1.74 21.74
C ASN A 43 -10.37 -2.50 20.96
N HIS A 44 -10.09 -3.72 20.52
CA HIS A 44 -11.01 -4.54 19.71
C HIS A 44 -11.49 -3.84 18.44
N TRP A 45 -10.62 -3.02 17.86
CA TRP A 45 -10.92 -2.29 16.65
C TRP A 45 -10.96 -3.17 15.41
N VAL A 46 -11.82 -2.78 14.48
CA VAL A 46 -11.87 -3.35 13.13
C VAL A 46 -11.66 -2.26 12.08
N LEU A 47 -10.94 -2.64 11.04
CA LEU A 47 -10.83 -1.86 9.81
C LEU A 47 -12.07 -2.12 8.96
N GLY A 48 -12.66 -1.06 8.42
CA GLY A 48 -13.66 -1.16 7.37
C GLY A 48 -13.01 -1.19 5.99
N SER A 49 -13.77 -0.84 4.95
CA SER A 49 -13.23 -0.79 3.58
C SER A 49 -12.11 0.25 3.47
N ALA A 50 -10.92 -0.20 3.08
CA ALA A 50 -9.82 0.68 2.73
C ALA A 50 -10.17 1.49 1.48
N ILE A 51 -10.02 2.81 1.57
CA ILE A 51 -10.24 3.75 0.47
C ILE A 51 -8.92 4.34 -0.05
N GLY A 52 -7.83 4.16 0.70
CA GLY A 52 -6.49 4.54 0.27
C GLY A 52 -5.43 3.81 1.08
N VAL A 53 -4.32 3.48 0.42
CA VAL A 53 -3.11 2.93 1.04
C VAL A 53 -1.91 3.66 0.44
N SER A 54 -0.96 4.07 1.28
CA SER A 54 0.28 4.71 0.84
C SER A 54 1.44 4.32 1.74
N VAL A 55 2.67 4.48 1.24
CA VAL A 55 3.91 4.29 1.99
C VAL A 55 4.72 5.58 1.88
N ASP A 56 5.20 6.12 3.00
CA ASP A 56 6.00 7.34 3.01
C ASP A 56 7.51 7.07 2.94
N SER A 57 8.33 8.12 3.01
CA SER A 57 9.80 8.01 2.92
C SER A 57 10.47 7.37 4.14
N GLN A 58 9.73 7.11 5.21
CA GLN A 58 10.20 6.41 6.42
C GLN A 58 9.70 4.96 6.44
N ASP A 59 9.16 4.47 5.32
CA ASP A 59 8.53 3.16 5.21
C ASP A 59 7.32 2.96 6.14
N HIS A 60 6.66 4.04 6.55
CA HIS A 60 5.41 3.93 7.29
C HIS A 60 4.25 3.70 6.32
N ILE A 61 3.37 2.78 6.68
CA ILE A 61 2.21 2.39 5.89
C ILE A 61 0.97 3.10 6.42
N TRP A 62 0.36 3.87 5.54
CA TRP A 62 -0.82 4.67 5.83
C TRP A 62 -2.06 3.99 5.25
N ILE A 63 -3.04 3.67 6.10
CA ILE A 63 -4.34 3.14 5.68
C ILE A 63 -5.42 4.17 6.00
N ILE A 64 -6.15 4.59 4.97
CA ILE A 64 -7.37 5.38 5.10
C ILE A 64 -8.53 4.44 4.85
N HIS A 65 -9.44 4.31 5.82
CA HIS A 65 -10.58 3.43 5.71
C HIS A 65 -11.89 4.08 6.16
N ARG A 66 -12.99 3.48 5.73
CA ARG A 66 -14.33 3.83 6.21
C ARG A 66 -14.55 3.22 7.59
N GLY A 67 -14.92 4.05 8.56
CA GLY A 67 -15.32 3.60 9.91
C GLY A 67 -16.80 3.20 10.01
N ASN A 68 -17.61 3.51 8.98
CA ASN A 68 -19.02 3.14 8.93
C ASN A 68 -19.21 1.73 8.34
N GLY A 69 -18.92 0.71 9.14
CA GLY A 69 -19.32 -0.67 8.85
C GLY A 69 -20.83 -0.88 9.04
N ASN A 70 -21.33 -2.03 8.60
CA ASN A 70 -22.70 -2.44 8.87
C ASN A 70 -22.90 -2.67 10.38
N ALA A 71 -23.67 -1.80 11.01
CA ALA A 71 -23.98 -1.87 12.44
C ALA A 71 -24.46 -3.27 12.90
N ARG A 72 -25.25 -3.97 12.07
CA ARG A 72 -25.82 -5.27 12.45
C ARG A 72 -24.85 -6.45 12.36
N THR A 73 -23.82 -6.37 11.53
CA THR A 73 -22.98 -7.54 11.20
C THR A 73 -21.49 -7.32 11.43
N GLU A 74 -21.04 -6.06 11.50
CA GLU A 74 -19.62 -5.71 11.52
C GLU A 74 -19.23 -4.90 12.76
N LEU A 75 -20.18 -4.22 13.41
CA LEU A 75 -19.92 -3.33 14.55
C LEU A 75 -20.62 -3.80 15.85
N GLY A 76 -20.47 -5.08 16.19
CA GLY A 76 -21.21 -5.73 17.27
C GLY A 76 -21.03 -5.09 18.65
N ALA A 77 -19.79 -4.75 19.03
CA ALA A 77 -19.50 -4.06 20.29
C ALA A 77 -19.94 -2.60 20.30
N ALA A 78 -20.17 -1.98 19.13
CA ALA A 78 -20.64 -0.61 19.03
C ALA A 78 -22.18 -0.48 19.09
N GLN A 79 -22.91 -1.60 19.17
CA GLN A 79 -24.38 -1.58 19.27
C GLN A 79 -24.85 -1.30 20.71
N ASP A 80 -26.09 -0.82 20.83
CA ASP A 80 -26.79 -0.69 22.11
C ASP A 80 -28.13 -1.45 22.08
N PRO A 81 -28.25 -2.62 22.74
CA PRO A 81 -27.20 -3.30 23.51
C PRO A 81 -26.13 -3.98 22.60
N PRO A 82 -24.90 -4.21 23.10
CA PRO A 82 -23.86 -4.88 22.33
C PRO A 82 -24.27 -6.30 21.89
N THR A 83 -23.97 -6.65 20.63
CA THR A 83 -24.29 -7.95 20.04
C THR A 83 -23.05 -8.84 19.84
N GLY A 84 -21.86 -8.34 20.15
CA GLY A 84 -20.60 -9.07 20.09
C GLY A 84 -19.55 -8.48 21.03
N GLU A 85 -18.52 -9.27 21.33
CA GLU A 85 -17.42 -8.87 22.23
C GLU A 85 -16.38 -7.98 21.53
N CYS A 86 -16.44 -7.91 20.21
CA CYS A 86 -15.48 -7.20 19.38
C CYS A 86 -16.17 -6.14 18.54
N CYS A 87 -15.29 -5.41 17.86
CA CYS A 87 -15.61 -4.77 16.61
C CYS A 87 -16.21 -3.39 16.86
N LEU A 88 -15.39 -2.57 17.50
CA LEU A 88 -15.50 -1.12 17.48
C LEU A 88 -14.84 -0.62 16.19
N PRO A 89 -15.38 0.41 15.52
CA PRO A 89 -14.72 0.97 14.35
C PRO A 89 -13.39 1.62 14.76
N ALA A 90 -12.31 1.30 14.06
CA ALA A 90 -11.04 2.00 14.22
C ALA A 90 -11.16 3.46 13.73
N PRO A 91 -10.28 4.38 14.19
CA PRO A 91 -10.17 5.71 13.62
C PRO A 91 -9.86 5.66 12.13
N ASN A 92 -10.43 6.56 11.32
CA ASN A 92 -10.39 6.49 9.85
C ASN A 92 -8.98 6.46 9.23
N ILE A 93 -7.98 7.02 9.90
CA ILE A 93 -6.61 7.07 9.44
C ILE A 93 -5.75 6.31 10.42
N ILE A 94 -5.00 5.33 9.91
CA ILE A 94 -4.12 4.45 10.66
C ILE A 94 -2.73 4.48 10.05
N GLU A 95 -1.71 4.54 10.90
CA GLU A 95 -0.30 4.49 10.53
C GLU A 95 0.37 3.25 11.15
N TYR A 96 1.08 2.48 10.33
CA TYR A 96 1.86 1.32 10.74
C TYR A 96 3.33 1.46 10.37
N ASP A 97 4.21 0.79 11.10
CA ASP A 97 5.56 0.47 10.61
C ASP A 97 5.55 -0.79 9.71
N GLN A 98 6.72 -1.12 9.13
CA GLN A 98 6.87 -2.30 8.26
C GLN A 98 6.52 -3.61 8.98
N GLU A 99 6.83 -3.71 10.28
CA GLU A 99 6.48 -4.88 11.10
C GLU A 99 4.99 -4.93 11.47
N GLY A 100 4.18 -3.95 11.05
CA GLY A 100 2.75 -3.88 11.27
C GLY A 100 2.36 -3.46 12.69
N ASN A 101 3.27 -2.82 13.45
CA ASN A 101 2.91 -2.17 14.70
C ASN A 101 2.14 -0.88 14.41
N LEU A 102 1.09 -0.64 15.20
CA LEU A 102 0.36 0.62 15.15
C LEU A 102 1.23 1.75 15.73
N LEU A 103 1.51 2.78 14.92
CA LEU A 103 2.24 3.97 15.35
C LEU A 103 1.27 5.08 15.79
N HIS A 104 0.34 5.46 14.91
CA HIS A 104 -0.64 6.51 15.17
C HIS A 104 -2.01 6.16 14.58
N SER A 105 -3.04 6.77 15.14
CA SER A 105 -4.40 6.69 14.62
C SER A 105 -5.17 7.96 14.94
N TRP A 106 -5.95 8.45 13.98
CA TRP A 106 -6.83 9.60 14.19
C TRP A 106 -8.00 9.63 13.19
N GLY A 107 -8.87 10.62 13.36
CA GLY A 107 -10.16 10.70 12.69
C GLY A 107 -11.29 10.18 13.58
N GLY A 108 -12.49 10.09 13.02
CA GLY A 108 -13.72 9.86 13.76
C GLY A 108 -14.78 10.92 13.45
N PRO A 109 -15.94 10.86 14.13
CA PRO A 109 -17.04 11.80 13.90
C PRO A 109 -16.56 13.26 14.02
N GLY A 110 -16.79 14.07 12.99
CA GLY A 110 -16.50 15.50 12.99
C GLY A 110 -17.79 16.31 12.86
N ASP A 111 -17.76 17.56 13.31
CA ASP A 111 -18.89 18.46 13.09
C ASP A 111 -19.05 18.73 11.58
N GLY A 112 -20.09 18.15 10.97
CA GLY A 112 -20.45 18.38 9.57
C GLY A 112 -20.07 17.27 8.57
N TYR A 113 -19.56 16.12 9.03
CA TYR A 113 -19.30 14.94 8.19
C TYR A 113 -19.23 13.63 9.00
#